data_AF-A0A0D0CGT8-F1
#
_entry.id   AF-A0A0D0CGT8-F1
#
_cell.length_a   1.000
_cell.length_b   1.000
_cell.length_c   1.000
_cell.angle_alpha   90.00
_cell.angle_beta   90.00
_cell.angle_gamma   90.00
#
_symmetry.space_group_name_H-M   'P 1'
#
loop_
_entity.id
_entity.type
_entity.pdbx_description
1 polymer ?
#
loop_
_entity_poly.entity_id
_entity_poly.type
_entity_poly.pdbx_seq_one_letter_code
_entity_poly.pdbx_strand_id
1 'polypeptide(L)'
;KGHKPLTKKFLSVLAGAAKKAGIKPLHGHSIRIGSTLEYLLRNIPFDVVKVKGRWASDSFLVYLRRHAQILAPYMQAQPVIHEAFLRYTLPPVRH
;
A
#
# COMPACT_ATOMS: atom_id res chain seq x y z
N LYS A 1 -12.29 -18.68 29.61
CA LYS A 1 -11.15 -17.74 29.72
C LYS A 1 -10.94 -17.06 28.36
N GLY A 2 -11.22 -15.78 28.22
CA GLY A 2 -11.11 -15.07 26.93
C GLY A 2 -9.66 -14.72 26.58
N HIS A 3 -9.31 -14.76 25.29
CA HIS A 3 -8.02 -14.29 24.79
C HIS A 3 -7.93 -12.77 24.95
N LYS A 4 -6.88 -12.28 25.62
CA LYS A 4 -6.59 -10.84 25.70
C LYS A 4 -5.87 -10.38 24.43
N PRO A 5 -6.34 -9.31 23.76
CA PRO A 5 -5.69 -8.77 22.57
C PRO A 5 -4.23 -8.36 22.85
N LEU A 6 -3.31 -8.80 22.00
CA LEU A 6 -1.88 -8.55 22.14
C LEU A 6 -1.48 -7.22 21.50
N THR A 7 -1.92 -6.08 22.04
CA THR A 7 -1.72 -4.78 21.38
C THR A 7 -0.38 -4.13 21.74
N LYS A 8 -0.11 -3.89 23.03
CA LYS A 8 1.12 -3.18 23.46
C LYS A 8 2.38 -4.05 23.47
N LYS A 9 2.26 -5.34 23.84
CA LYS A 9 3.40 -6.27 23.87
C LYS A 9 3.98 -6.51 22.47
N PHE A 10 3.14 -6.57 21.45
CA PHE A 10 3.58 -6.75 20.06
C PHE A 10 4.52 -5.63 19.59
N LEU A 11 4.11 -4.36 19.79
CA LEU A 11 4.92 -3.22 19.40
C LEU A 11 6.23 -3.13 20.19
N SER A 12 6.21 -3.51 21.48
CA SER A 12 7.42 -3.56 22.30
C SER A 12 8.42 -4.61 21.78
N VAL A 13 7.95 -5.79 21.38
CA VAL A 13 8.80 -6.84 20.78
C VAL A 13 9.40 -6.35 19.45
N LEU A 14 8.58 -5.75 18.58
CA LEU A 14 9.07 -5.18 17.32
C LEU A 14 10.09 -4.07 17.53
N ALA A 15 9.85 -3.17 18.49
CA ALA A 15 10.79 -2.10 18.82
C ALA A 15 12.13 -2.66 19.32
N GLY A 16 12.09 -3.71 20.14
CA GLY A 16 13.30 -4.42 20.58
C GLY A 16 14.08 -5.04 19.43
N ALA A 17 13.38 -5.70 18.49
CA ALA A 17 13.99 -6.27 17.29
C ALA A 17 14.59 -5.18 16.38
N ALA A 18 13.85 -4.10 16.14
CA ALA A 18 14.32 -2.96 15.34
C ALA A 18 15.59 -2.35 15.95
N LYS A 19 15.62 -2.13 17.26
CA LYS A 19 16.80 -1.61 17.97
C LYS A 19 18.02 -2.54 17.80
N LYS A 20 17.83 -3.86 17.94
CA LYS A 20 18.91 -4.84 17.71
C LYS A 20 19.42 -4.82 16.27
N ALA A 21 18.56 -4.50 15.31
CA ALA A 21 18.91 -4.36 13.90
C ALA A 21 19.44 -2.95 13.52
N GLY A 22 19.59 -2.03 14.47
CA GLY A 22 19.99 -0.64 14.19
C GLY A 22 18.93 0.20 13.47
N ILE A 23 17.69 -0.26 13.44
CA ILE A 23 16.56 0.40 12.78
C ILE A 23 15.76 1.20 13.81
N LYS A 24 15.32 2.41 13.43
CA LYS A 24 14.43 3.22 14.27
C LYS A 24 13.10 2.47 14.51
N PRO A 25 12.64 2.33 15.76
CA PRO A 25 11.36 1.68 16.05
C PRO A 25 10.19 2.28 15.28
N LEU A 26 9.35 1.42 14.71
CA LEU A 26 8.18 1.81 13.93
C LEU A 26 6.94 1.92 14.80
N HIS A 27 6.11 2.93 14.54
CA HIS A 27 4.80 3.06 15.18
C HIS A 27 3.78 2.12 14.51
N GLY A 28 2.80 1.64 15.28
CA GLY A 28 1.74 0.76 14.75
C GLY A 28 0.99 1.36 13.56
N HIS A 29 0.73 2.67 13.59
CA HIS A 29 0.11 3.37 12.45
C HIS A 29 0.99 3.32 11.19
N SER A 30 2.29 3.54 11.33
CA SER A 30 3.26 3.44 10.24
C SER A 30 3.33 2.02 9.67
N ILE A 31 3.23 0.99 10.51
CA ILE A 31 3.18 -0.42 10.07
C ILE A 31 1.90 -0.69 9.25
N ARG A 32 0.75 -0.16 9.67
CA ARG A 32 -0.52 -0.30 8.92
C ARG A 32 -0.46 0.39 7.55
N ILE A 33 0.12 1.59 7.48
CA ILE A 33 0.32 2.31 6.22
C ILE A 33 1.34 1.59 5.34
N GLY A 34 2.49 1.20 5.90
CA GLY A 34 3.55 0.50 5.17
C GLY A 34 3.07 -0.81 4.57
N SER A 35 2.28 -1.58 5.34
CA SER A 35 1.68 -2.82 4.83
C SER A 35 0.65 -2.59 3.73
N THR A 36 -0.13 -1.51 3.81
CA THR A 36 -1.05 -1.11 2.72
C THR A 36 -0.27 -0.88 1.42
N LEU A 37 0.80 -0.07 1.48
CA LEU A 37 1.66 0.17 0.32
C LEU A 37 2.29 -1.13 -0.21
N GLU A 38 2.80 -1.96 0.69
CA GLU A 38 3.46 -3.22 0.35
C GLU A 38 2.52 -4.22 -0.34
N TYR A 39 1.26 -4.31 0.09
CA TYR A 39 0.28 -5.16 -0.59
C TYR A 39 -0.02 -4.67 -2.01
N LEU A 40 -0.15 -3.36 -2.19
CA LEU A 40 -0.41 -2.78 -3.51
C LEU A 40 0.77 -2.99 -4.47
N LEU A 41 2.00 -2.90 -3.98
CA LEU A 41 3.20 -3.22 -4.76
C LEU A 41 3.29 -4.71 -5.16
N ARG A 42 2.60 -5.58 -4.43
CA ARG A 42 2.45 -7.01 -4.76
C ARG A 42 1.21 -7.30 -5.61
N ASN A 43 0.64 -6.27 -6.24
CA ASN A 43 -0.56 -6.37 -7.08
C ASN A 43 -1.80 -6.94 -6.36
N ILE A 44 -1.88 -6.78 -5.03
CA ILE A 44 -3.12 -7.12 -4.32
C ILE A 44 -4.18 -6.07 -4.67
N PRO A 45 -5.40 -6.48 -5.07
CA PRO A 45 -6.48 -5.57 -5.43
C PRO A 45 -6.82 -4.55 -4.34
N PHE A 46 -7.20 -3.34 -4.75
CA PHE A 46 -7.51 -2.23 -3.85
C PHE A 46 -8.61 -2.55 -2.83
N ASP A 47 -9.67 -3.23 -3.27
CA ASP A 47 -10.78 -3.69 -2.44
C ASP A 47 -10.31 -4.70 -1.38
N VAL A 48 -9.45 -5.65 -1.77
CA VAL A 48 -8.84 -6.62 -0.86
C VAL A 48 -7.96 -5.92 0.18
N VAL A 49 -7.14 -4.94 -0.24
CA VAL A 49 -6.33 -4.14 0.68
C VAL A 49 -7.20 -3.32 1.64
N LYS A 50 -8.30 -2.73 1.15
CA LYS A 50 -9.27 -1.98 1.97
C LYS A 50 -9.85 -2.86 3.09
N VAL A 51 -10.33 -4.06 2.73
CA VAL A 51 -10.86 -5.05 3.69
C VAL A 51 -9.78 -5.50 4.66
N LYS A 52 -8.60 -5.86 4.15
CA LYS A 52 -7.49 -6.39 4.95
C LYS A 52 -6.93 -5.37 5.94
N GLY A 53 -6.87 -4.10 5.55
CA GLY A 53 -6.46 -2.99 6.39
C GLY A 53 -7.56 -2.47 7.33
N ARG A 54 -8.79 -3.01 7.20
CA ARG A 54 -10.00 -2.56 7.93
C ARG A 54 -10.25 -1.07 7.75
N TRP A 55 -10.05 -0.59 6.53
CA TRP A 55 -10.28 0.81 6.18
C TRP A 55 -11.78 1.03 5.99
N ALA A 56 -12.36 1.95 6.77
CA ALA A 56 -13.78 2.26 6.69
C ALA A 56 -14.16 3.04 5.41
N SER A 57 -13.17 3.65 4.76
CA SER A 57 -13.32 4.48 3.57
C SER A 57 -12.10 4.35 2.67
N ASP A 58 -12.10 5.07 1.54
CA ASP A 58 -10.96 5.14 0.63
C ASP A 58 -9.83 6.07 1.12
N SER A 59 -9.85 6.44 2.41
CA SER A 59 -8.77 7.20 3.06
C SER A 59 -7.40 6.54 2.94
N PHE A 60 -7.32 5.23 2.67
CA PHE A 60 -6.05 4.55 2.44
C PHE A 60 -5.37 4.96 1.12
N LEU A 61 -6.13 5.48 0.15
CA LEU A 61 -5.60 5.92 -1.15
C LEU A 61 -4.61 7.07 -1.02
N VAL A 62 -4.73 7.90 0.02
CA VAL A 62 -3.77 9.02 0.26
C VAL A 62 -2.35 8.54 0.56
N TYR A 63 -2.19 7.25 0.88
CA TYR A 63 -0.89 6.64 1.15
C TYR A 63 -0.28 5.94 -0.06
N LEU A 64 -0.90 6.06 -1.24
CA LEU A 64 -0.28 5.72 -2.51
C LEU A 64 0.93 6.63 -2.73
N ARG A 65 2.13 6.05 -2.80
CA ARG A 65 3.37 6.80 -3.08
C ARG A 65 4.01 6.40 -4.40
N ARG A 66 3.89 5.13 -4.80
CA ARG A 66 4.47 4.60 -6.04
C ARG A 66 3.42 4.45 -7.13
N HIS A 67 2.75 5.55 -7.48
CA HIS A 67 1.58 5.58 -8.35
C HIS A 67 1.80 4.85 -9.67
N ALA A 68 2.90 5.09 -10.39
CA ALA A 68 3.16 4.41 -11.66
C ALA A 68 3.26 2.87 -11.49
N GLN A 69 4.01 2.40 -10.49
CA GLN A 69 4.18 0.96 -10.23
C GLN A 69 2.87 0.30 -9.81
N ILE A 70 2.07 1.01 -9.01
CA ILE A 70 0.81 0.48 -8.49
C ILE A 70 -0.29 0.53 -9.54
N LEU A 71 -0.42 1.62 -10.31
CA LEU A 71 -1.54 1.85 -11.22
C LEU A 71 -1.32 1.27 -12.61
N ALA A 72 -0.06 1.13 -13.08
CA ALA A 72 0.21 0.64 -14.44
C ALA A 72 -0.47 -0.71 -14.74
N PRO A 73 -0.41 -1.73 -13.87
CA PRO A 73 -1.10 -3.01 -14.12
C PRO A 73 -2.62 -2.84 -14.25
N TYR A 74 -3.23 -1.94 -13.47
CA TYR A 74 -4.67 -1.69 -13.51
C TYR A 74 -5.09 -0.93 -14.77
N MET A 75 -4.30 0.06 -15.16
CA MET A 75 -4.53 0.83 -16.39
C MET A 75 -4.38 -0.07 -17.63
N GLN A 76 -3.32 -0.88 -17.69
CA GLN A 76 -3.07 -1.81 -18.79
C GLN A 76 -4.13 -2.91 -18.90
N ALA A 77 -4.67 -3.39 -17.78
CA ALA A 77 -5.75 -4.37 -17.77
C ALA A 77 -7.11 -3.83 -18.26
N GLN A 78 -7.23 -2.53 -18.51
CA GLN A 78 -8.46 -1.86 -18.94
C GLN A 78 -8.20 -1.11 -20.26
N PRO A 79 -8.53 -1.70 -21.43
CA PRO A 79 -8.18 -1.13 -22.73
C PRO A 79 -8.58 0.33 -22.90
N VAL A 80 -9.78 0.72 -22.48
CA VAL A 80 -10.27 2.11 -22.58
C VAL A 80 -9.41 3.08 -21.77
N ILE A 81 -9.01 2.70 -20.56
CA ILE A 81 -8.16 3.53 -19.69
C ILE A 81 -6.74 3.56 -20.23
N HIS A 82 -6.24 2.42 -20.72
CA HIS A 82 -4.91 2.33 -21.32
C HIS A 82 -4.77 3.25 -22.52
N GLU A 83 -5.70 3.18 -23.48
CA GLU A 83 -5.71 4.02 -24.69
C GLU A 83 -5.81 5.50 -24.34
N ALA A 84 -6.69 5.87 -23.40
CA ALA A 84 -6.78 7.24 -22.92
C ALA A 84 -5.45 7.71 -22.31
N PHE A 85 -4.85 6.89 -21.45
CA PHE A 85 -3.56 7.21 -20.83
C PHE A 85 -2.45 7.40 -21.88
N LEU A 86 -2.34 6.51 -22.86
CA LEU A 86 -1.37 6.62 -23.94
C LEU A 86 -1.55 7.92 -24.72
N ARG A 87 -2.80 8.27 -25.06
CA ARG A 87 -3.13 9.52 -25.77
C ARG A 87 -2.68 10.77 -25.00
N TYR A 88 -2.81 10.77 -23.67
CA TYR A 88 -2.45 11.94 -22.85
C TYR A 88 -0.96 12.02 -22.49
N THR A 89 -0.23 10.90 -22.52
CA THR A 89 1.14 10.83 -21.99
C THR A 89 2.21 10.65 -23.05
N LEU A 90 1.88 10.07 -24.21
CA LEU A 90 2.83 9.94 -25.31
C LEU A 90 2.95 11.28 -26.05
N PRO A 91 4.19 11.71 -26.39
CA PRO A 91 4.37 12.85 -27.26
C PRO A 91 3.77 12.55 -28.65
N PRO A 92 3.30 13.57 -29.39
CA PRO A 92 2.81 13.38 -30.75
C PRO A 92 3.92 12.74 -31.60
N VAL A 93 3.53 11.77 -32.44
CA VAL A 93 4.44 11.09 -33.35
C VAL A 93 5.07 12.15 -34.26
N ARG A 94 6.38 12.35 -34.13
CA ARG A 94 7.14 13.23 -35.02
C ARG A 94 7.39 12.44 -36.31
N HIS A 95 6.81 12.92 -37.41
CA HIS A 95 7.13 12.45 -38.76
C HIS A 95 8.47 13.04 -39.22
#